data_AF-A0A9E4EPW5-F1
#
_entry.id   AF-A0A9E4EPW5-F1
#
_cell.length_a   1.000
_cell.length_b   1.000
_cell.length_c   1.000
_cell.angle_alpha   90.00
_cell.angle_beta   90.00
_cell.angle_gamma   90.00
#
_symmetry.space_group_name_H-M   'P 1'
#
loop_
_entity.id
_entity.type
_entity.pdbx_description
1 polymer ?
#
loop_
_entity_poly.entity_id
_entity_poly.type
_entity_poly.pdbx_seq_one_letter_code
_entity_poly.pdbx_strand_id
1 'polypeptide(L)'
;MRFIFRVRYGQDIDLFKHKGQVFWYGLLLLAVFLAPLGVSTFLLGELSLVCIWGIAGLGLMVLVGYTGLVSLGHAAFLAVGAYAQARLMHAGVPLPVALLGATGISAGVGAFATHDRGILGDRDAGFSRGD
;
A
#
# COMPACT_ATOMS: atom_id res chain seq x y z
N MET A 1 -9.71 5.77 -32.92
CA MET A 1 -8.90 4.69 -32.31
C MET A 1 -7.61 4.57 -33.10
N ARG A 2 -6.44 4.70 -32.45
CA ARG A 2 -5.13 4.67 -33.14
C ARG A 2 -4.41 3.38 -32.77
N PHE A 3 -4.27 2.48 -33.73
CA PHE A 3 -3.63 1.18 -33.54
C PHE A 3 -2.10 1.34 -33.55
N ILE A 4 -1.42 0.84 -32.52
CA ILE A 4 0.04 0.88 -32.39
C ILE A 4 0.54 -0.56 -32.49
N PHE A 5 1.29 -0.86 -33.55
CA PHE A 5 1.93 -2.15 -33.72
C PHE A 5 3.12 -2.26 -32.76
N ARG A 6 3.02 -3.21 -31.81
CA ARG A 6 4.07 -3.50 -30.82
C ARG A 6 5.02 -4.55 -31.39
N VAL A 7 6.20 -4.13 -31.83
CA VAL A 7 7.20 -5.00 -32.50
C VAL A 7 8.40 -5.33 -31.62
N ARG A 8 8.57 -4.63 -30.49
CA ARG A 8 9.66 -4.86 -29.53
C ARG A 8 9.12 -4.84 -28.10
N TYR A 9 9.55 -5.79 -27.27
CA TYR A 9 9.18 -5.91 -25.85
C TYR A 9 9.47 -4.62 -25.05
N GLY A 10 10.56 -3.91 -25.41
CA GLY A 10 10.94 -2.62 -24.82
C GLY A 10 9.89 -1.51 -24.97
N GLN A 11 8.97 -1.62 -25.93
CA GLN A 11 7.90 -0.66 -26.15
C GLN A 11 6.70 -0.88 -25.22
N ASP A 12 6.66 -2.01 -24.49
CA ASP A 12 5.58 -2.34 -23.55
C ASP A 12 5.90 -2.02 -22.10
N ILE A 13 7.17 -1.98 -21.74
CA ILE A 13 7.64 -1.57 -20.40
C ILE A 13 7.60 -0.06 -20.18
N ASP A 14 7.38 0.72 -21.22
CA ASP A 14 7.31 2.18 -21.12
C ASP A 14 5.98 2.59 -20.47
N LEU A 15 6.05 3.01 -19.19
CA LEU A 15 4.90 3.35 -18.35
C LEU A 15 4.05 4.48 -18.96
N PHE A 16 4.69 5.37 -19.71
CA PHE A 16 4.07 6.54 -20.33
C PHE A 16 4.10 6.46 -21.85
N LYS A 17 3.20 5.64 -22.40
CA LYS A 17 3.10 5.44 -23.86
C LYS A 17 2.82 6.73 -24.64
N HIS A 18 2.18 7.74 -24.03
CA HIS A 18 1.77 8.99 -24.72
C HIS A 18 2.13 10.25 -23.93
N LYS A 19 2.67 11.26 -24.63
CA LYS A 19 2.92 12.61 -24.05
C LYS A 19 1.65 13.26 -23.49
N GLY A 20 0.49 13.01 -24.10
CA GLY A 20 -0.80 13.49 -23.58
C GLY A 20 -1.21 12.82 -22.27
N GLN A 21 -0.86 11.54 -22.07
CA GLN A 21 -1.13 10.82 -20.83
C GLN A 21 -0.26 11.37 -19.68
N VAL A 22 1.03 11.62 -19.95
CA VAL A 22 1.92 12.29 -18.99
C VAL A 22 1.38 13.66 -18.61
N PHE A 23 0.88 14.43 -19.59
CA PHE A 23 0.30 15.75 -19.34
C PHE A 23 -0.93 15.66 -18.41
N TRP A 24 -1.89 14.79 -18.70
CA TRP A 24 -3.09 14.65 -17.88
C TRP A 24 -2.81 14.11 -16.47
N TYR A 25 -1.94 13.09 -16.34
CA TYR A 25 -1.54 12.60 -15.01
C TYR A 25 -0.70 13.61 -14.24
N GLY A 26 0.16 14.39 -14.92
CA GLY A 26 0.91 15.48 -14.31
C GLY A 26 0.00 16.62 -13.84
N LEU A 27 -1.00 16.99 -14.64
CA LEU A 27 -2.00 17.98 -14.25
C LEU A 27 -2.82 17.52 -13.04
N LEU A 28 -3.23 16.25 -13.02
CA LEU A 28 -3.93 15.65 -11.88
C LEU A 28 -3.08 15.66 -10.61
N LEU A 29 -1.79 15.30 -10.71
CA LEU A 29 -0.88 15.32 -9.58
C LEU A 29 -0.65 16.74 -9.04
N LEU A 30 -0.53 17.72 -9.95
CA LEU A 30 -0.43 19.13 -9.60
C LEU A 30 -1.70 19.62 -8.89
N ALA A 31 -2.88 19.25 -9.38
CA ALA A 31 -4.15 19.61 -8.75
C ALA A 31 -4.27 19.07 -7.33
N VAL A 32 -3.86 17.82 -7.09
CA VAL A 32 -3.82 17.22 -5.74
C VAL A 32 -2.82 17.95 -4.83
N PHE A 33 -1.66 18.36 -5.35
CA PHE A 33 -0.66 19.09 -4.58
C PHE A 33 -1.10 20.51 -4.20
N LEU A 34 -1.87 21.18 -5.07
CA LEU A 34 -2.45 22.50 -4.80
C LEU A 34 -3.75 22.46 -3.98
N ALA A 35 -4.43 21.32 -3.91
CA ALA A 35 -5.64 21.14 -3.11
C ALA A 35 -5.56 21.65 -1.67
N PRO A 36 -4.50 21.41 -0.87
CA PRO A 36 -4.40 21.91 0.51
C PRO A 36 -4.38 23.44 0.64
N LEU A 37 -4.10 24.19 -0.44
CA LEU A 37 -4.04 25.66 -0.40
C LEU A 37 -5.40 26.33 -0.62
N GLY A 38 -6.39 25.62 -1.18
CA GLY A 38 -7.68 26.19 -1.58
C GLY A 38 -8.92 25.50 -1.02
N VAL A 39 -8.77 24.40 -0.28
CA VAL A 39 -9.87 23.54 0.17
C VAL A 39 -10.03 23.58 1.69
N SER A 40 -11.28 23.52 2.17
CA SER A 40 -11.58 23.51 3.61
C SER A 40 -11.03 22.25 4.29
N THR A 41 -10.64 22.37 5.57
CA THR A 41 -10.07 21.25 6.34
C THR A 41 -10.97 20.02 6.38
N PHE A 42 -12.28 20.22 6.38
CA PHE A 42 -13.26 19.13 6.32
C PHE A 42 -13.15 18.34 5.02
N LEU A 43 -13.21 19.04 3.88
CA LEU A 43 -13.17 18.39 2.57
C LEU A 43 -11.79 17.77 2.29
N LEU A 44 -10.73 18.34 2.87
CA LEU A 44 -9.38 17.77 2.82
C LEU A 44 -9.28 16.44 3.59
N GLY A 45 -9.98 16.33 4.72
CA GLY A 45 -10.09 15.08 5.49
C GLY A 45 -10.83 13.99 4.72
N GLU A 46 -11.99 14.31 4.14
CA GLU A 46 -12.78 13.39 3.32
C GLU A 46 -11.99 12.91 2.09
N LEU A 47 -11.31 13.82 1.39
CA LEU A 47 -10.51 13.50 0.21
C LEU A 47 -9.33 12.60 0.59
N SER A 48 -8.70 12.83 1.74
CA SER A 48 -7.65 11.95 2.28
C SER A 48 -8.19 10.56 2.57
N LEU A 49 -9.38 10.44 3.17
CA LEU A 49 -10.06 9.17 3.43
C LEU A 49 -10.34 8.41 2.13
N VAL A 50 -10.84 9.09 1.10
CA VAL A 50 -11.06 8.50 -0.23
C VAL A 50 -9.75 8.00 -0.83
N CYS A 51 -8.66 8.77 -0.74
CA CYS A 51 -7.34 8.33 -1.20
C CYS A 51 -6.83 7.11 -0.44
N ILE A 52 -6.98 7.08 0.90
CA ILE A 52 -6.57 5.95 1.74
C ILE A 52 -7.34 4.69 1.34
N TRP A 53 -8.68 4.77 1.23
CA TRP A 53 -9.50 3.63 0.82
C TRP A 53 -9.22 3.19 -0.62
N GLY A 54 -8.94 4.13 -1.52
CA GLY A 54 -8.52 3.83 -2.88
C GLY A 54 -7.22 3.03 -2.94
N ILE A 55 -6.19 3.47 -2.21
CA ILE A 55 -4.91 2.77 -2.14
C ILE A 55 -5.06 1.40 -1.45
N ALA A 56 -5.82 1.33 -0.36
CA ALA A 56 -6.10 0.08 0.34
C ALA A 56 -6.83 -0.92 -0.55
N GLY A 57 -7.87 -0.48 -1.27
CA GLY A 57 -8.63 -1.30 -2.20
C GLY A 57 -7.79 -1.77 -3.39
N LEU A 58 -6.96 -0.90 -3.96
CA LEU A 58 -6.03 -1.27 -5.04
C LEU A 58 -4.99 -2.28 -4.56
N GLY A 59 -4.42 -2.08 -3.37
CA GLY A 59 -3.51 -3.04 -2.75
C GLY A 59 -4.19 -4.40 -2.56
N LEU A 60 -5.40 -4.41 -2.02
CA LEU A 60 -6.18 -5.63 -1.84
C LEU A 60 -6.50 -6.31 -3.19
N MET A 61 -6.87 -5.55 -4.23
CA MET A 61 -7.12 -6.06 -5.57
C MET A 61 -5.86 -6.69 -6.18
N VAL A 62 -4.69 -6.11 -5.93
CA VAL A 62 -3.41 -6.70 -6.33
C VAL A 62 -3.18 -8.05 -5.64
N LEU A 63 -3.38 -8.12 -4.32
CA LEU A 63 -3.20 -9.36 -3.58
C LEU A 63 -4.27 -10.39 -3.94
N VAL A 64 -5.53 -10.14 -3.62
CA VAL A 64 -6.62 -11.11 -3.76
C VAL A 64 -6.97 -11.33 -5.23
N GLY A 65 -7.07 -10.26 -6.01
CA GLY A 65 -7.55 -10.32 -7.40
C GLY A 65 -6.57 -10.99 -8.36
N TYR A 66 -5.27 -10.73 -8.24
CA TYR A 66 -4.28 -11.34 -9.14
C TYR A 66 -3.63 -12.61 -8.60
N THR A 67 -3.52 -12.80 -7.29
CA THR A 67 -2.90 -14.01 -6.72
C THR A 67 -3.91 -15.06 -6.25
N GLY A 68 -5.19 -14.69 -6.10
CA GLY A 68 -6.24 -15.58 -5.59
C GLY A 68 -6.15 -15.92 -4.10
N LEU A 69 -5.22 -15.30 -3.37
CA LEU A 69 -5.01 -15.56 -1.94
C LEU A 69 -5.90 -14.69 -1.05
N VAL A 70 -6.50 -15.29 -0.01
CA VAL A 70 -7.22 -14.55 1.02
C VAL A 70 -6.22 -13.73 1.86
N SER A 71 -6.33 -12.41 1.82
CA SER A 71 -5.33 -11.51 2.43
C SER A 71 -5.76 -10.97 3.80
N LEU A 72 -5.68 -11.82 4.84
CA LEU A 72 -5.88 -11.38 6.23
C LEU A 72 -4.75 -10.45 6.73
N GLY A 73 -3.53 -10.62 6.22
CA GLY A 73 -2.37 -9.82 6.61
C GLY A 73 -2.44 -8.36 6.15
N HIS A 74 -3.01 -8.08 4.98
CA HIS A 74 -3.10 -6.72 4.44
C HIS A 74 -3.88 -5.78 5.38
N ALA A 75 -5.07 -6.21 5.81
CA ALA A 75 -5.89 -5.44 6.73
C ALA A 75 -5.23 -5.30 8.12
N ALA A 76 -4.58 -6.36 8.61
CA ALA A 76 -3.87 -6.34 9.89
C ALA A 76 -2.71 -5.32 9.90
N PHE A 77 -1.86 -5.33 8.88
CA PHE A 77 -0.74 -4.37 8.79
C PHE A 77 -1.19 -2.94 8.55
N LEU A 78 -2.28 -2.74 7.79
CA LEU A 78 -2.88 -1.43 7.58
C LEU A 78 -3.47 -0.87 8.88
N ALA A 79 -4.14 -1.69 9.69
CA ALA A 79 -4.69 -1.30 10.99
C ALA A 79 -3.58 -0.93 12.00
N VAL A 80 -2.53 -1.75 12.10
CA VAL A 80 -1.37 -1.49 12.98
C VAL A 80 -0.68 -0.19 12.61
N GLY A 81 -0.41 0.04 11.32
CA GLY A 81 0.21 1.28 10.83
C GLY A 81 -0.65 2.51 11.08
N ALA A 82 -1.96 2.44 10.79
CA ALA A 82 -2.88 3.55 11.01
C ALA A 82 -3.00 3.94 12.49
N TYR A 83 -3.09 2.95 13.39
CA TYR A 83 -3.12 3.21 14.83
C TYR A 83 -1.82 3.83 15.33
N ALA A 84 -0.67 3.30 14.90
CA ALA A 84 0.64 3.85 15.25
C ALA A 84 0.78 5.30 14.78
N GLN A 85 0.34 5.59 13.55
CA GLN A 85 0.37 6.95 13.00
C GLN A 85 -0.53 7.90 13.80
N ALA A 86 -1.77 7.52 14.08
CA ALA A 86 -2.69 8.32 14.89
C ALA A 86 -2.09 8.63 16.26
N ARG A 87 -1.49 7.64 16.92
CA ARG A 87 -0.88 7.81 18.24
C ARG A 87 0.34 8.75 18.21
N LEU A 88 1.14 8.68 17.14
CA LEU A 88 2.36 9.46 16.97
C LEU A 88 2.04 10.92 16.57
N MET A 89 0.99 11.13 15.77
CA MET A 89 0.44 12.46 15.50
C MET A 89 -0.15 13.09 16.76
N HIS A 90 -0.86 12.32 17.61
CA HIS A 90 -1.32 12.80 18.92
C HIS A 90 -0.17 13.16 19.88
N ALA A 91 1.02 12.58 19.69
CA ALA A 91 2.22 12.92 20.46
C ALA A 91 2.92 14.20 19.96
N GLY A 92 2.39 14.87 18.94
CA GLY A 92 2.96 16.10 18.38
C GLY A 92 4.11 15.88 17.38
N VAL A 93 4.31 14.65 16.91
CA VAL A 93 5.34 14.33 15.90
C VAL A 93 4.90 14.86 14.54
N PRO A 94 5.78 15.52 13.76
CA PRO A 94 5.44 16.00 12.43
C PRO A 94 5.06 14.85 11.49
N LEU A 95 4.08 15.09 10.62
CA LEU A 95 3.47 14.07 9.76
C LEU A 95 4.47 13.16 9.02
N PRO A 96 5.56 13.66 8.40
CA PRO A 96 6.51 12.78 7.69
C PRO A 96 7.21 11.79 8.63
N VAL A 97 7.60 12.25 9.82
CA VAL A 97 8.26 11.42 10.82
C VAL A 97 7.27 10.44 11.43
N ALA A 98 6.03 10.87 11.64
CA ALA A 98 4.97 10.00 12.13
C ALA A 98 4.67 8.87 11.14
N LEU A 99 4.64 9.18 9.84
CA LEU A 99 4.41 8.21 8.76
C LEU A 99 5.53 7.18 8.66
N LEU A 100 6.79 7.63 8.71
CA LEU A 100 7.96 6.73 8.70
C LEU A 100 8.01 5.86 9.95
N GLY A 101 7.73 6.45 11.12
CA GLY A 101 7.66 5.72 12.39
C GLY A 101 6.57 4.65 12.39
N ALA A 102 5.36 4.99 11.92
CA ALA A 102 4.25 4.05 11.80
C ALA A 102 4.55 2.90 10.82
N THR A 103 5.20 3.22 9.69
CA THR A 103 5.65 2.23 8.71
C THR A 103 6.68 1.29 9.33
N GLY A 104 7.65 1.83 10.08
CA GLY A 104 8.64 1.05 10.82
C GLY A 104 8.02 0.14 11.87
N ILE A 105 7.02 0.62 12.61
CA ILE A 105 6.28 -0.19 13.59
C ILE A 105 5.54 -1.34 12.92
N SER A 106 4.81 -1.08 11.83
CA SER A 106 4.08 -2.13 11.08
C SER A 106 5.04 -3.18 10.51
N ALA A 107 6.18 -2.76 9.96
CA ALA A 107 7.24 -3.64 9.48
C ALA A 107 7.86 -4.48 10.62
N GLY A 108 8.09 -3.86 11.79
CA GLY A 108 8.61 -4.54 12.97
C GLY A 108 7.68 -5.63 13.49
N VAL A 109 6.37 -5.37 13.51
CA VAL A 109 5.35 -6.38 13.87
C VAL A 109 5.36 -7.54 12.87
N GLY A 110 5.49 -7.25 11.58
CA GLY A 110 5.65 -8.29 10.55
C GLY A 110 6.89 -9.16 10.76
N ALA A 111 8.04 -8.53 11.04
CA ALA A 111 9.29 -9.24 11.32
C ALA A 111 9.20 -10.13 12.56
N PHE A 112 8.58 -9.63 13.64
CA PHE A 112 8.34 -10.39 14.85
C PHE A 112 7.44 -11.61 14.60
N ALA A 113 6.33 -11.42 13.89
CA ALA A 113 5.40 -12.50 13.55
C ALA A 113 6.05 -13.59 12.68
N THR A 114 7.04 -13.24 11.86
CA THR A 114 7.80 -14.24 11.08
C THR A 114 8.83 -15.00 11.90
N HIS A 115 9.37 -14.40 12.97
CA HIS A 115 10.41 -15.02 13.80
C HIS A 115 9.87 -16.20 14.63
N ASP A 116 8.63 -16.11 15.10
CA ASP A 116 7.99 -17.10 15.98
C ASP A 116 7.64 -18.43 15.28
N ARG A 117 7.63 -18.46 13.93
CA ARG A 117 7.34 -19.69 13.17
C ARG A 117 8.45 -20.73 13.22
N GLY A 118 9.64 -20.37 13.68
CA GLY A 118 10.74 -21.34 13.90
C GLY A 118 10.42 -22.41 14.96
N ILE A 119 9.39 -22.19 15.79
CA ILE A 119 9.06 -23.05 16.94
C ILE A 119 7.99 -24.12 16.58
N LEU A 120 7.28 -23.94 15.45
CA LEU A 120 6.21 -24.86 15.03
C LEU A 120 6.69 -25.97 14.10
N GLY A 121 7.83 -25.82 13.43
CA GLY A 121 8.39 -26.82 12.50
C GLY A 121 8.89 -28.12 13.14
N ASP A 122 8.75 -28.27 14.45
CA ASP A 122 9.13 -29.47 15.20
C ASP A 122 7.94 -30.38 15.53
N ARG A 123 6.69 -29.93 15.27
CA ARG A 123 5.47 -30.70 15.59
C ARG A 123 5.04 -31.66 14.48
N ASP A 124 5.53 -31.45 13.26
CA ASP A 124 5.19 -32.21 12.06
C ASP A 124 6.13 -33.41 11.84
N ALA A 125 7.29 -33.44 12.52
CA ALA A 125 8.25 -34.54 12.46
C ALA A 125 7.78 -35.81 13.20
N GLY A 126 6.70 -35.73 13.99
CA GLY A 126 6.17 -36.84 14.77
C GLY A 126 5.16 -37.74 14.06
N PHE A 127 4.73 -37.40 12.83
CA PHE A 127 3.68 -38.14 12.12
C PHE A 127 4.21 -39.07 11.01
N SER A 128 5.53 -39.11 10.78
CA SER A 128 6.18 -39.91 9.73
C SER A 128 6.95 -41.14 10.25
N ARG A 129 6.52 -41.71 11.38
CA ARG A 129 7.03 -43.00 11.90
C ARG A 129 5.83 -43.88 12.26
N GLY A 130 5.31 -44.58 11.27
CA GLY A 130 4.10 -45.40 11.39
C GLY A 130 3.97 -46.35 10.21
N ASP A 131 5.06 -47.07 9.92
CA ASP A 131 5.16 -48.20 9.00
C ASP A 131 6.17 -49.22 9.55
#